data_AF-A0A661KM59-F1
#
_entry.id   AF-A0A661KM59-F1
#
_cell.length_a   1.000
_cell.length_b   1.000
_cell.length_c   1.000
_cell.angle_alpha   90.00
_cell.angle_beta   90.00
_cell.angle_gamma   90.00
#
_symmetry.space_group_name_H-M   'P 1'
#
loop_
_entity.id
_entity.type
_entity.pdbx_description
1 polymer ?
#
loop_
_entity_poly.entity_id
_entity_poly.type
_entity_poly.pdbx_seq_one_letter_code
_entity_poly.pdbx_strand_id
1 'polypeptide(L)' 'RYSNRQESKMFMGGIIGSITYEGELDEFYPLLKFCQEVHIGKATSFGLGKIKMD' A
#
# COMPACT_ATOMS: atom_id res chain seq x y z
N ARG A 1 10.18 7.90 11.72
CA ARG A 1 11.30 8.35 10.84
C ARG A 1 11.36 9.88 10.90
N TYR A 2 12.51 10.53 10.71
CA TYR A 2 12.64 12.00 10.78
C TYR A 2 12.86 12.59 9.38
N SER A 3 12.23 13.72 9.08
CA SER A 3 12.39 14.46 7.82
C SER A 3 13.44 15.55 8.01
N ASN A 4 14.60 15.41 7.39
CA ASN A 4 15.62 16.46 7.44
C ASN A 4 15.18 17.72 6.68
N ARG A 5 14.32 17.59 5.65
CA ARG A 5 13.81 18.75 4.89
C ARG A 5 12.80 19.59 5.69
N GLN A 6 12.00 18.96 6.55
CA GLN A 6 10.94 19.61 7.32
C GLN A 6 11.28 19.68 8.82
N GLU A 7 12.50 19.28 9.20
CA GLU A 7 13.02 19.21 10.57
C GLU A 7 12.02 18.64 11.60
N SER A 8 11.31 17.57 11.23
CA SER A 8 10.24 17.01 12.06
C SER A 8 10.10 15.49 11.94
N LYS A 9 9.50 14.88 12.97
CA LYS A 9 9.13 13.45 12.93
C LYS A 9 7.99 13.26 11.93
N MET A 10 8.19 12.33 10.99
CA MET A 10 7.15 11.93 10.04
C MET A 10 6.22 10.91 10.69
N PHE A 11 4.92 11.16 10.61
CA PHE A 11 3.91 10.16 10.88
C PHE A 11 3.88 9.14 9.73
N MET A 12 4.09 7.87 10.07
CA MET A 12 4.14 6.75 9.14
C MET A 12 3.12 5.68 9.55
N GLY A 13 1.87 6.09 9.70
CA GLY A 13 0.76 5.18 9.99
C GLY A 13 0.09 4.65 8.72
N GLY A 14 -0.76 3.64 8.90
CA GLY A 14 -1.57 3.04 7.85
C GLY A 14 -2.57 2.05 8.44
N ILE A 15 -3.42 1.50 7.59
CA ILE A 15 -4.35 0.43 7.96
C ILE A 15 -3.65 -0.92 7.73
N ILE A 16 -3.85 -1.85 8.66
CA ILE A 16 -3.41 -3.24 8.54
C ILE A 16 -4.62 -4.14 8.77
N GLY A 17 -4.78 -5.15 7.92
CA GLY A 17 -5.86 -6.11 8.04
C GLY A 17 -6.03 -6.91 6.76
N SER A 18 -7.18 -7.56 6.66
CA SER A 18 -7.62 -8.32 5.48
C SER A 18 -9.00 -7.85 5.07
N ILE A 19 -9.29 -7.95 3.78
CA ILE A 19 -10.58 -7.62 3.19
C ILE A 19 -10.90 -8.63 2.08
N THR A 20 -12.17 -8.98 1.95
CA THR A 20 -12.67 -9.87 0.90
C THR A 20 -13.57 -9.06 -0.03
N TYR A 21 -13.38 -9.23 -1.33
CA TYR A 21 -14.19 -8.63 -2.38
C TYR A 21 -14.84 -9.73 -3.23
N GLU A 22 -16.04 -9.49 -3.75
CA GLU A 22 -16.79 -10.41 -4.60
C GLU A 22 -17.42 -9.67 -5.79
N GLY A 23 -17.60 -10.36 -6.93
CA GLY A 23 -18.16 -9.81 -8.16
C GLY A 23 -17.24 -10.00 -9.38
N GLU A 24 -17.47 -9.20 -10.42
CA GLU A 24 -16.64 -9.19 -11.64
C GLU A 24 -15.34 -8.43 -11.36
N LEU A 25 -14.27 -9.15 -11.01
CA LEU A 25 -12.99 -8.57 -10.60
C LEU A 25 -11.87 -8.70 -11.65
N ASP A 26 -12.16 -9.33 -12.78
CA ASP A 26 -11.16 -9.70 -13.80
C ASP A 26 -10.40 -8.47 -14.34
N GLU A 27 -11.08 -7.33 -14.53
CA GLU A 27 -10.45 -6.11 -15.01
C GLU A 27 -9.47 -5.49 -13.99
N PHE A 28 -9.68 -5.74 -12.69
CA PHE A 28 -8.86 -5.20 -11.61
C PHE A 28 -7.73 -6.14 -11.20
N TYR A 29 -7.85 -7.44 -11.49
CA TYR A 29 -6.88 -8.44 -11.09
C TYR A 29 -5.43 -8.11 -11.53
N PRO A 30 -5.18 -7.65 -12.78
CA PRO A 30 -3.84 -7.23 -13.19
C PRO A 30 -3.28 -6.07 -12.36
N LEU A 31 -4.13 -5.10 -11.99
CA LEU A 31 -3.74 -3.96 -11.16
C LEU A 31 -3.41 -4.39 -9.73
N LEU A 32 -4.22 -5.28 -9.14
CA LEU A 32 -3.97 -5.83 -7.81
C LEU A 32 -2.65 -6.61 -7.77
N LYS A 33 -2.38 -7.41 -8.81
CA LYS A 33 -1.11 -8.15 -8.93
C LYS A 33 0.09 -7.21 -9.03
N PHE A 34 -0.03 -6.15 -9.84
CA PHE A 34 1.00 -5.10 -9.91
C PHE A 34 1.23 -4.45 -8.54
N CYS A 35 0.17 -4.17 -7.79
CA CYS A 35 0.26 -3.57 -6.46
C CYS A 35 0.92 -4.49 -5.40
N GLN A 36 0.97 -5.82 -5.59
CA GLN A 36 1.76 -6.70 -4.71
C GLN A 36 3.27 -6.39 -4.84
N GLU A 37 3.73 -6.04 -6.04
CA GLU A 37 5.15 -5.75 -6.32
C GLU A 37 5.54 -4.32 -5.96
N VAL A 38 4.69 -3.34 -6.31
CA VAL A 38 5.03 -1.91 -6.16
C VAL A 38 4.43 -1.25 -4.92
N HIS A 39 3.59 -1.97 -4.19
CA HIS A 39 2.73 -1.46 -3.11
C HIS A 39 1.71 -0.41 -3.59
N ILE A 40 0.73 -0.06 -2.76
CA ILE A 40 -0.32 0.90 -3.11
C ILE A 40 -0.45 2.05 -2.10
N GLY A 41 -0.76 3.25 -2.60
CA GLY A 41 -1.00 4.44 -1.78
C GLY A 41 0.23 5.32 -1.59
N LYS A 42 0.32 6.01 -0.44
CA LYS A 42 1.39 6.99 -0.16
C LYS A 42 2.61 6.32 0.49
N ALA A 43 3.79 6.83 0.15
CA ALA A 43 5.06 6.44 0.77
C ALA A 43 5.41 4.94 0.58
N THR A 44 5.07 4.39 -0.58
CA THR A 44 5.39 3.01 -0.99
C THR A 44 6.89 2.72 -0.99
N SER A 45 7.71 3.68 -1.44
CA SER A 45 9.18 3.62 -1.37
C SER A 45 9.73 3.56 0.06
N PHE A 46 8.92 3.93 1.05
CA PHE A 46 9.24 3.81 2.48
C PHE A 46 8.70 2.51 3.11
N GLY A 47 8.13 1.60 2.30
CA GLY A 47 7.66 0.28 2.71
C GLY A 47 6.18 0.21 3.13
N LEU A 48 5.41 1.29 3.00
CA LEU A 48 3.96 1.29 3.26
C LEU A 48 3.18 0.76 2.06
N GLY A 49 1.92 0.37 2.30
CA GLY A 49 1.00 0.00 1.22
C GLY A 49 1.14 -1.43 0.70
N LYS A 50 1.85 -2.29 1.44
CA LYS A 50 2.02 -3.70 1.06
C LYS A 50 0.67 -4.42 1.12
N ILE A 51 0.35 -5.13 0.04
CA ILE A 51 -0.80 -6.03 -0.03
C ILE A 51 -0.34 -7.40 -0.53
N LYS A 52 -1.10 -8.42 -0.17
CA LYS A 52 -0.96 -9.77 -0.73
C LYS A 52 -2.36 -10.30 -1.03
N MET A 53 -2.46 -11.09 -2.10
CA MET A 53 -3.64 -11.87 -2.43
C MET A 53 -3.38 -13.31 -2.04
N ASP A 54 -4.34 -13.91 -1.34
CA ASP A 54 -4.33 -15.31 -0.93
C ASP A 54 -5.30 -16.11 -1.82
#